data_AF-B7XC80-F1
#
_entry.id   AF-B7XC80-F1
#
_cell.length_a   1.000
_cell.length_b   1.000
_cell.length_c   1.000
_cell.angle_alpha   90.00
_cell.angle_beta   90.00
_cell.angle_gamma   90.00
#
_symmetry.space_group_name_H-M   'P 1'
#
loop_
_entity.id
_entity.type
_entity.pdbx_description
1 polymer ?
#
loop_
_entity_poly.entity_id
_entity_poly.type
_entity_poly.pdbx_seq_one_letter_code
_entity_poly.pdbx_strand_id
1 'polypeptide(L)'
;EDEFKDIGLGGCIEHVWQDTIVYLDSDDPVLIGRAYSRVSRDLLHEELLRRCQEYGVKYLSSKVEKIIERDDGCSIVACEREVMIPCRLTSVASGAASGKLLQYDVGGPRVSVQTAYGVEVEVENNPYDPSLMVFMDYRDFANENQQCPGAEYPTFLYVMPLSSTRVFFEETCLASKNAMPFDLLKRKLLSRLEAMGIRIVKVYEEEWSYIPVGGPLPNTEQKNLAFGAAASMVHPATGFSIGRSLSEAPTYASVIANILKKKQSVPVGRVNNPSTIAWRSLWPQERKRQRSFFLFGLALLLELDIEGTRTFFQTFFRLPSWMWRGFLGSTLSSVDLIWFAFYMFAIAPNSMRMCLVRHLLSDPTGATMVKTYLSL
;
A
#
# COMPACT_ATOMS: atom_id res chain seq x y z
N GLU A 1 3.25 -0.07 -15.92
CA GLU A 1 2.56 -0.26 -17.22
C GLU A 1 2.29 -1.73 -17.53
N ASP A 2 3.34 -2.54 -17.67
CA ASP A 2 3.30 -4.00 -17.84
C ASP A 2 2.34 -4.72 -16.87
N GLU A 3 2.39 -4.46 -15.57
CA GLU A 3 1.51 -5.11 -14.58
C GLU A 3 0.02 -4.95 -14.89
N PHE A 4 -0.39 -3.80 -15.44
CA PHE A 4 -1.77 -3.54 -15.85
C PHE A 4 -2.08 -4.16 -17.21
N LYS A 5 -1.13 -4.17 -18.14
CA LYS A 5 -1.30 -4.81 -19.45
C LYS A 5 -1.48 -6.33 -19.30
N ASP A 6 -0.73 -6.97 -18.42
CA ASP A 6 -0.75 -8.42 -18.20
C ASP A 6 -2.11 -8.94 -17.70
N ILE A 7 -2.87 -8.09 -17.01
CA ILE A 7 -4.23 -8.39 -16.52
C ILE A 7 -5.34 -7.78 -17.41
N GLY A 8 -4.98 -7.29 -18.59
CA GLY A 8 -5.90 -6.73 -19.57
C GLY A 8 -6.52 -5.39 -19.15
N LEU A 9 -5.86 -4.60 -18.30
CA LEU A 9 -6.28 -3.27 -17.85
C LEU A 9 -5.41 -2.14 -18.41
N GLY A 10 -4.67 -2.41 -19.50
CA GLY A 10 -3.82 -1.40 -20.15
C GLY A 10 -4.57 -0.15 -20.63
N GLY A 11 -5.86 -0.29 -21.00
CA GLY A 11 -6.72 0.83 -21.39
C GLY A 11 -7.10 1.77 -20.24
N CYS A 12 -6.80 1.42 -18.98
CA CYS A 12 -7.06 2.25 -17.81
C CYS A 12 -5.88 3.17 -17.48
N ILE A 13 -4.76 3.06 -18.19
CA ILE A 13 -3.56 3.89 -17.98
C ILE A 13 -3.78 5.25 -18.65
N GLU A 14 -3.71 6.31 -17.84
CA GLU A 14 -3.92 7.69 -18.29
C GLU A 14 -2.62 8.32 -18.79
N HIS A 15 -1.51 8.04 -18.11
CA HIS A 15 -0.22 8.65 -18.39
C HIS A 15 0.91 7.68 -18.05
N VAL A 16 2.01 7.75 -18.81
CA VAL A 16 3.22 6.95 -18.58
C VAL A 16 4.44 7.85 -18.67
N TRP A 17 5.24 7.85 -17.61
CA TRP A 17 6.59 8.42 -17.59
C TRP A 17 7.58 7.32 -17.93
N GLN A 18 8.55 7.64 -18.78
CA GLN A 18 9.50 6.65 -19.32
C GLN A 18 10.44 6.11 -18.24
N ASP A 19 10.76 6.95 -17.27
CA ASP A 19 11.56 6.56 -16.12
C ASP A 19 11.09 7.27 -14.85
N THR A 20 11.61 6.80 -13.72
CA THR A 20 11.34 7.27 -12.38
C THR A 20 12.65 7.77 -11.76
N ILE A 21 12.59 8.85 -11.00
CA ILE A 21 13.74 9.42 -10.30
C ILE A 21 13.48 9.62 -8.81
N VAL A 22 14.56 9.60 -8.04
CA VAL A 22 14.56 9.89 -6.60
C VAL A 22 15.64 10.92 -6.30
N TYR A 23 15.26 12.02 -5.66
CA TYR A 23 16.19 12.99 -5.08
C TYR A 23 16.29 12.75 -3.58
N LEU A 24 17.52 12.69 -3.06
CA LEU A 24 17.78 12.43 -1.64
C LEU A 24 18.26 13.70 -0.94
N ASP A 25 19.49 14.13 -1.21
CA ASP A 25 20.16 15.26 -0.58
C ASP A 25 20.90 16.19 -1.56
N SER A 26 20.86 15.89 -2.86
CA SER A 26 21.51 16.68 -3.91
C SER A 26 20.64 16.79 -5.15
N ASP A 27 21.01 17.71 -6.04
CA ASP A 27 20.33 17.92 -7.33
C ASP A 27 20.64 16.84 -8.37
N ASP A 28 21.47 15.83 -8.04
CA ASP A 28 21.72 14.67 -8.88
C ASP A 28 20.77 13.52 -8.48
N PRO A 29 19.75 13.21 -9.30
CA PRO A 29 18.78 12.18 -8.96
C PRO A 29 19.34 10.76 -9.17
N VAL A 30 18.85 9.82 -8.36
CA VAL A 30 18.99 8.40 -8.67
C VAL A 30 17.97 8.02 -9.74
N LEU A 31 18.46 7.64 -10.93
CA LEU A 31 17.65 7.04 -11.99
C LEU A 31 17.28 5.61 -11.63
N ILE A 32 15.98 5.32 -11.61
CA ILE A 32 15.45 4.02 -11.17
C ILE A 32 15.44 2.99 -12.32
N GLY A 33 15.40 3.45 -13.58
CA GLY A 33 15.33 2.58 -14.75
C GLY A 33 14.02 1.78 -14.82
N ARG A 34 12.90 2.42 -14.45
CA ARG A 34 11.56 1.83 -14.42
C ARG A 34 10.51 2.90 -14.74
N ALA A 35 9.72 2.64 -15.79
CA ALA A 35 8.58 3.46 -16.13
C ALA A 35 7.53 3.48 -15.00
N TYR A 36 6.92 4.64 -14.79
CA TYR A 36 5.80 4.82 -13.87
C TYR A 36 4.52 5.11 -14.65
N SER A 37 3.39 4.63 -14.17
CA SER A 37 2.10 4.81 -14.86
C SER A 37 1.07 5.36 -13.90
N ARG A 38 0.40 6.46 -14.28
CA ARG A 38 -0.80 6.95 -13.60
C ARG A 38 -2.00 6.22 -14.19
N VAL A 39 -2.81 5.64 -13.33
CA VAL A 39 -4.03 4.93 -13.69
C VAL A 39 -5.21 5.86 -13.47
N SER A 40 -6.06 6.01 -14.49
CA SER A 40 -7.30 6.77 -14.33
C SER A 40 -8.25 6.00 -13.40
N ARG A 41 -8.66 6.64 -12.30
CA ARG A 41 -9.62 6.07 -11.35
C ARG A 41 -10.96 5.78 -12.03
N ASP A 42 -11.39 6.68 -12.91
CA ASP A 42 -12.67 6.57 -13.62
C ASP A 42 -12.65 5.44 -14.63
N LEU A 43 -11.64 5.39 -15.51
CA LEU A 43 -11.51 4.31 -16.50
C LEU A 43 -11.35 2.94 -15.82
N LEU A 44 -10.60 2.86 -14.72
CA LEU A 44 -10.46 1.61 -13.97
C LEU A 44 -11.79 1.19 -13.35
N HIS A 45 -12.51 2.12 -12.72
CA HIS A 45 -13.79 1.84 -12.08
C HIS A 45 -14.84 1.40 -13.11
N GLU A 46 -14.98 2.13 -14.22
CA GLU A 46 -15.89 1.81 -15.32
C GLU A 46 -15.58 0.44 -15.93
N GLU A 47 -14.32 0.13 -16.20
CA GLU A 47 -13.92 -1.16 -16.78
C GLU A 47 -14.21 -2.32 -15.83
N LEU A 48 -13.96 -2.16 -14.52
CA LEU A 48 -14.28 -3.19 -13.53
C LEU A 48 -15.80 -3.40 -13.40
N LEU A 49 -16.60 -2.33 -13.39
CA LEU A 49 -18.06 -2.41 -13.38
C LEU A 49 -18.62 -3.07 -14.64
N ARG A 50 -18.09 -2.71 -15.81
CA ARG A 50 -18.46 -3.32 -17.10
C ARG A 50 -18.25 -4.83 -17.07
N ARG A 51 -17.05 -5.29 -16.63
CA ARG A 51 -16.77 -6.73 -16.47
C ARG A 51 -17.75 -7.40 -15.52
N CYS A 52 -18.01 -6.80 -14.35
CA CYS A 52 -18.97 -7.34 -13.40
C CYS A 52 -20.37 -7.49 -14.00
N GLN A 53 -20.84 -6.50 -14.75
CA GLN A 53 -22.13 -6.55 -15.44
C GLN A 53 -22.19 -7.67 -16.50
N GLU A 54 -21.14 -7.82 -17.31
CA GLU A 54 -21.05 -8.88 -18.33
C GLU A 54 -21.13 -10.29 -17.72
N TYR A 55 -20.57 -10.48 -16.53
CA TYR A 55 -20.65 -11.73 -15.80
C TYR A 55 -21.86 -11.84 -14.85
N GLY A 56 -22.82 -10.92 -14.94
CA GLY A 56 -24.10 -11.00 -14.24
C GLY A 56 -24.05 -10.66 -12.75
N VAL A 57 -23.06 -9.91 -12.28
CA VAL A 57 -23.00 -9.40 -10.91
C VAL A 57 -24.17 -8.42 -10.69
N LYS A 58 -24.90 -8.63 -9.60
CA LYS A 58 -26.00 -7.75 -9.19
C LYS A 58 -25.52 -6.77 -8.13
N TYR A 59 -25.98 -5.52 -8.24
CA TYR A 59 -25.67 -4.45 -7.30
C TYR A 59 -26.88 -4.06 -6.48
N LEU A 60 -26.65 -3.77 -5.21
CA LEU A 60 -27.61 -3.14 -4.32
C LEU A 60 -26.95 -1.93 -3.67
N SER A 61 -27.53 -0.74 -3.88
CA SER A 61 -27.08 0.47 -3.21
C SER A 61 -27.64 0.52 -1.79
N SER A 62 -26.93 -0.11 -0.86
CA SER A 62 -27.26 -0.10 0.57
C SER A 62 -26.01 -0.31 1.41
N LYS A 63 -25.92 0.37 2.55
CA LYS A 63 -24.82 0.17 3.50
C LYS A 63 -25.04 -1.11 4.29
N VAL A 64 -23.98 -1.92 4.41
CA VAL A 64 -23.96 -3.11 5.28
C VAL A 64 -23.69 -2.68 6.73
N GLU A 65 -24.55 -3.09 7.66
CA GLU A 65 -24.40 -2.77 9.09
C GLU A 65 -23.73 -3.91 9.87
N LYS A 66 -24.07 -5.16 9.55
CA LYS A 66 -23.53 -6.36 10.21
C LYS A 66 -23.66 -7.60 9.34
N ILE A 67 -22.83 -8.59 9.63
CA ILE A 67 -22.91 -9.93 9.04
C ILE A 67 -23.26 -10.90 10.17
N ILE A 68 -24.43 -11.53 10.08
CA ILE A 68 -24.93 -12.48 11.08
C ILE A 68 -24.64 -13.89 10.59
N GLU A 69 -23.89 -14.68 11.35
CA GLU A 69 -23.69 -16.10 11.06
C GLU A 69 -24.90 -16.91 11.54
N ARG A 70 -25.34 -17.88 10.74
CA ARG A 70 -26.41 -18.83 11.10
C ARG A 70 -25.84 -20.21 11.42
N ASP A 71 -26.62 -21.00 12.14
CA ASP A 71 -26.29 -22.37 12.54
C ASP A 71 -26.17 -23.33 11.33
N ASP A 72 -26.84 -23.01 10.22
CA ASP A 72 -26.76 -23.75 8.95
C ASP A 72 -25.47 -23.47 8.15
N GLY A 73 -24.58 -22.64 8.69
CA GLY A 73 -23.31 -22.26 8.06
C GLY A 73 -23.45 -21.32 6.86
N CYS A 74 -24.62 -20.67 6.71
CA CYS A 74 -24.79 -19.48 5.87
C CYS A 74 -24.69 -18.20 6.71
N SER A 75 -24.60 -17.05 6.04
CA SER A 75 -24.60 -15.74 6.67
C SER A 75 -25.78 -14.92 6.19
N ILE A 76 -26.27 -13.98 7.00
CA ILE A 76 -27.18 -12.93 6.57
C ILE A 76 -26.41 -11.61 6.60
N VAL A 77 -26.34 -10.96 5.46
CA VAL A 77 -25.85 -9.59 5.35
C VAL A 77 -27.02 -8.67 5.66
N ALA A 78 -26.96 -7.99 6.81
CA ALA A 78 -27.96 -7.02 7.22
C ALA A 78 -27.50 -5.63 6.78
N CYS A 79 -28.34 -4.98 6.00
CA CYS A 79 -28.10 -3.65 5.47
C CYS A 79 -29.07 -2.64 6.10
N GLU A 80 -28.78 -1.36 5.91
CA GLU A 80 -29.71 -0.27 6.25
C GLU A 80 -31.11 -0.51 5.64
N ARG A 81 -32.14 0.08 6.26
CA ARG A 81 -33.56 -0.06 5.85
C ARG A 81 -34.08 -1.49 5.93
N GLU A 82 -33.56 -2.27 6.89
CA GLU A 82 -33.98 -3.64 7.20
C GLU A 82 -33.84 -4.64 6.02
N VAL A 83 -32.96 -4.34 5.06
CA VAL A 83 -32.70 -5.26 3.95
C VAL A 83 -31.80 -6.40 4.44
N MET A 84 -32.29 -7.63 4.30
CA MET A 84 -31.61 -8.84 4.77
C MET A 84 -31.30 -9.76 3.58
N ILE A 85 -30.01 -9.98 3.30
CA ILE A 85 -29.56 -10.79 2.17
C ILE A 85 -28.95 -12.10 2.68
N PRO A 86 -29.59 -13.26 2.43
CA PRO A 86 -29.00 -14.55 2.75
C PRO A 86 -27.86 -14.88 1.78
N CYS A 87 -26.70 -15.21 2.33
CA CYS A 87 -25.47 -15.49 1.60
C CYS A 87 -24.88 -16.82 2.04
N ARG A 88 -24.41 -17.63 1.08
CA ARG A 88 -23.67 -18.88 1.39
C ARG A 88 -22.25 -18.60 1.88
N LEU A 89 -21.70 -17.46 1.48
CA LEU A 89 -20.38 -16.95 1.80
C LEU A 89 -20.40 -15.42 1.60
N THR A 90 -19.70 -14.69 2.47
CA THR A 90 -19.60 -13.23 2.41
C THR A 90 -18.13 -12.82 2.36
N SER A 91 -17.77 -11.92 1.45
CA SER A 91 -16.43 -11.31 1.37
C SER A 91 -16.54 -9.79 1.49
N VAL A 92 -15.77 -9.21 2.41
CA VAL A 92 -15.75 -7.77 2.68
C VAL A 92 -14.61 -7.13 1.90
N ALA A 93 -14.94 -6.19 1.00
CA ALA A 93 -13.98 -5.45 0.18
C ALA A 93 -14.14 -3.92 0.33
N SER A 94 -14.61 -3.45 1.49
CA SER A 94 -14.92 -2.04 1.79
C SER A 94 -13.72 -1.18 2.20
N GLY A 95 -12.50 -1.56 1.81
CA GLY A 95 -11.28 -0.84 2.21
C GLY A 95 -10.86 -1.08 3.67
N ALA A 96 -9.96 -0.25 4.19
CA ALA A 96 -9.37 -0.44 5.52
C ALA A 96 -10.36 -0.22 6.69
N ALA A 97 -11.46 0.50 6.45
CA ALA A 97 -12.49 0.79 7.46
C ALA A 97 -13.50 -0.37 7.66
N SER A 98 -13.01 -1.61 7.72
CA SER A 98 -13.85 -2.82 7.74
C SER A 98 -13.95 -3.51 9.11
N GLY A 99 -13.42 -2.89 10.17
CA GLY A 99 -13.29 -3.47 11.51
C GLY A 99 -14.60 -3.90 12.18
N LYS A 100 -15.75 -3.34 11.80
CA LYS A 100 -17.06 -3.75 12.35
C LYS A 100 -17.59 -5.05 11.74
N LEU A 101 -17.09 -5.46 10.57
CA LEU A 101 -17.57 -6.60 9.81
C LEU A 101 -16.64 -7.82 9.90
N LEU A 102 -15.43 -7.62 10.41
CA LEU A 102 -14.34 -8.59 10.40
C LEU A 102 -13.65 -8.66 11.77
N GLN A 103 -13.10 -9.83 12.08
CA GLN A 103 -12.25 -10.05 13.23
C GLN A 103 -10.78 -10.04 12.80
N TYR A 104 -9.93 -9.43 13.62
CA TYR A 104 -8.49 -9.36 13.39
C TYR A 104 -7.74 -10.00 14.56
N ASP A 105 -6.53 -10.48 14.32
CA ASP A 105 -5.71 -11.13 15.33
C ASP A 105 -5.44 -10.20 16.52
N VAL A 106 -5.73 -10.70 17.72
CA VAL A 106 -5.51 -9.97 18.97
C VAL A 106 -4.02 -9.88 19.26
N GLY A 107 -3.54 -8.70 19.68
CA GLY A 107 -2.12 -8.47 19.97
C GLY A 107 -1.24 -8.34 18.73
N GLY A 108 -1.83 -8.18 17.54
CA GLY A 108 -1.08 -7.83 16.34
C GLY A 108 -0.41 -6.45 16.43
N PRO A 109 0.48 -6.11 15.48
CA PRO A 109 1.21 -4.85 15.49
C PRO A 109 0.25 -3.67 15.39
N ARG A 110 0.64 -2.54 15.98
CA ARG A 110 -0.14 -1.31 15.86
C ARG A 110 -0.20 -0.87 14.40
N VAL A 111 -1.32 -0.25 14.04
CA VAL A 111 -1.48 0.40 12.74
C VAL A 111 -0.63 1.67 12.75
N SER A 112 0.22 1.81 11.74
CA SER A 112 0.86 3.07 11.38
C SER A 112 0.14 3.65 10.16
N VAL A 113 0.45 4.88 9.81
CA VAL A 113 -0.26 5.57 8.73
C VAL A 113 0.72 6.28 7.82
N GLN A 114 0.44 6.22 6.53
CA GLN A 114 0.99 7.13 5.54
C GLN A 114 -0.06 8.21 5.29
N THR A 115 0.37 9.47 5.33
CA THR A 115 -0.51 10.62 5.13
C THR A 115 0.12 11.56 4.11
N ALA A 116 -0.68 12.00 3.15
CA ALA A 116 -0.23 12.90 2.11
C ALA A 116 -1.28 13.97 1.78
N TYR A 117 -0.80 15.11 1.31
CA TYR A 117 -1.63 16.15 0.73
C TYR A 117 -1.10 16.47 -0.67
N GLY A 118 -1.98 16.33 -1.67
CA GLY A 118 -1.66 16.52 -3.07
C GLY A 118 -2.47 17.64 -3.71
N VAL A 119 -1.90 18.28 -4.72
CA VAL A 119 -2.60 19.22 -5.59
C VAL A 119 -2.20 18.99 -7.03
N GLU A 120 -3.19 18.95 -7.92
CA GLU A 120 -2.94 19.03 -9.35
C GLU A 120 -3.15 20.47 -9.83
N VAL A 121 -2.12 21.04 -10.45
CA VAL A 121 -2.05 22.47 -10.72
C VAL A 121 -1.50 22.78 -12.11
N GLU A 122 -1.85 23.95 -12.62
CA GLU A 122 -1.11 24.63 -13.67
C GLU A 122 -0.10 25.59 -13.06
N VAL A 123 1.14 25.59 -13.54
CA VAL A 123 2.23 26.43 -13.05
C VAL A 123 2.86 27.25 -14.18
N GLU A 124 3.39 28.42 -13.85
CA GLU A 124 4.14 29.26 -14.80
C GLU A 124 5.49 28.64 -15.18
N ASN A 125 6.12 27.97 -14.20
CA ASN A 125 7.44 27.38 -14.33
C ASN A 125 7.45 26.00 -13.66
N ASN A 126 7.66 24.96 -14.47
CA ASN A 126 7.86 23.59 -13.99
C ASN A 126 9.36 23.26 -14.01
N PRO A 127 10.01 23.03 -12.85
CA PRO A 127 11.42 22.66 -12.80
C PRO A 127 11.69 21.17 -13.09
N TYR A 128 10.63 20.36 -13.26
CA TYR A 128 10.75 18.92 -13.45
C TYR A 128 10.56 18.52 -14.92
N ASP A 129 11.36 17.55 -15.37
CA ASP A 129 11.25 16.96 -16.72
C ASP A 129 9.92 16.22 -16.89
N PRO A 130 9.04 16.60 -17.83
CA PRO A 130 7.75 15.92 -18.04
C PRO A 130 7.84 14.48 -18.53
N SER A 131 9.01 14.00 -18.96
CA SER A 131 9.22 12.60 -19.33
C SER A 131 9.52 11.70 -18.12
N LEU A 132 9.82 12.29 -16.96
CA LEU A 132 10.24 11.61 -15.73
C LEU A 132 9.21 11.75 -14.63
N MET A 133 9.04 10.70 -13.86
CA MET A 133 8.24 10.71 -12.65
C MET A 133 9.14 10.88 -11.43
N VAL A 134 8.85 11.85 -10.55
CA VAL A 134 9.61 12.04 -9.30
C VAL A 134 8.95 11.24 -8.19
N PHE A 135 9.53 10.09 -7.89
CA PHE A 135 8.96 9.16 -6.92
C PHE A 135 9.13 9.63 -5.49
N MET A 136 10.29 10.17 -5.17
CA MET A 136 10.59 10.75 -3.87
C MET A 136 11.60 11.88 -4.05
N ASP A 137 11.26 13.08 -3.59
CA ASP A 137 12.18 14.21 -3.48
C ASP A 137 12.31 14.61 -2.01
N TYR A 138 13.36 14.08 -1.39
CA TYR A 138 13.73 14.35 0.00
C TYR A 138 14.64 15.58 0.14
N ARG A 139 14.95 16.31 -0.94
CA ARG A 139 15.74 17.55 -0.81
C ARG A 139 15.02 18.52 0.10
N ASP A 140 15.80 19.25 0.88
CA ASP A 140 15.27 20.32 1.70
C ASP A 140 15.26 21.61 0.88
N PHE A 141 14.08 22.21 0.76
CA PHE A 141 13.90 23.51 0.13
C PHE A 141 13.43 24.54 1.15
N ALA A 142 13.44 24.22 2.45
CA ALA A 142 13.20 25.21 3.49
C ALA A 142 14.28 26.29 3.42
N ASN A 143 13.88 27.56 3.37
CA ASN A 143 14.82 28.66 3.55
C ASN A 143 15.47 28.54 4.95
N GLU A 144 16.79 28.71 5.08
CA GLU A 144 17.50 28.67 6.38
C GLU A 144 16.89 29.61 7.45
N ASN A 145 16.14 30.64 7.00
CA ASN A 145 15.47 31.63 7.85
C ASN A 145 13.99 31.34 8.15
N GLN A 146 13.41 30.26 7.62
CA GLN A 146 12.03 29.84 7.91
C GLN A 146 12.05 28.50 8.63
N GLN A 147 11.68 28.50 9.92
CA GLN A 147 11.33 27.27 10.61
C GLN A 147 10.12 26.64 9.90
N CYS A 148 10.37 25.60 9.10
CA CYS A 148 9.29 24.80 8.54
C CYS A 148 8.54 24.10 9.68
N PRO A 149 7.22 24.28 9.79
CA PRO A 149 6.43 23.59 10.80
C PRO A 149 6.58 22.07 10.67
N GLY A 150 6.84 21.36 11.77
CA GLY A 150 6.91 19.89 11.78
C GLY A 150 8.19 19.28 11.22
N ALA A 151 9.35 19.94 11.39
CA ALA A 151 10.68 19.43 11.03
C ALA A 151 11.04 18.06 11.67
N GLU A 152 10.29 17.61 12.66
CA GLU A 152 10.46 16.32 13.33
C GLU A 152 10.12 15.11 12.44
N TYR A 153 9.34 15.30 11.37
CA TYR A 153 8.88 14.20 10.51
C TYR A 153 9.52 14.27 9.13
N PRO A 154 10.21 13.20 8.67
CA PRO A 154 10.72 13.13 7.31
C PRO A 154 9.55 13.06 6.34
N THR A 155 9.36 14.13 5.56
CA THR A 155 8.40 14.19 4.45
C THR A 155 9.16 14.40 3.15
N PHE A 156 8.60 13.89 2.06
CA PHE A 156 9.15 14.06 0.72
C PHE A 156 8.09 14.62 -0.21
N LEU A 157 8.56 15.24 -1.28
CA LEU A 157 7.72 15.68 -2.38
C LEU A 157 7.63 14.57 -3.45
N TYR A 158 6.42 14.25 -3.85
CA TYR A 158 6.09 13.35 -4.95
C TYR A 158 5.59 14.20 -6.11
N VAL A 159 6.12 13.99 -7.32
CA VAL A 159 5.80 14.85 -8.48
C VAL A 159 5.48 14.02 -9.71
N MET A 160 4.34 14.33 -10.31
CA MET A 160 3.86 13.77 -11.57
C MET A 160 3.62 14.92 -12.55
N PRO A 161 4.63 15.33 -13.34
CA PRO A 161 4.42 16.34 -14.36
C PRO A 161 3.66 15.72 -15.54
N LEU A 162 2.43 16.19 -15.79
CA LEU A 162 1.58 15.73 -16.89
C LEU A 162 1.92 16.43 -18.21
N SER A 163 2.53 17.62 -18.12
CA SER A 163 3.03 18.41 -19.24
C SER A 163 4.07 19.41 -18.74
N SER A 164 4.53 20.33 -19.59
CA SER A 164 5.44 21.41 -19.20
C SER A 164 4.83 22.41 -18.22
N THR A 165 3.50 22.48 -18.07
CA THR A 165 2.82 23.44 -17.19
C THR A 165 1.82 22.80 -16.22
N ARG A 166 1.30 21.60 -16.51
CA ARG A 166 0.38 20.88 -15.62
C ARG A 166 1.12 19.81 -14.82
N VAL A 167 1.07 19.90 -13.50
CA VAL A 167 1.84 19.04 -12.59
C VAL A 167 1.00 18.67 -11.37
N PHE A 168 1.07 17.42 -10.94
CA PHE A 168 0.60 17.01 -9.62
C PHE A 168 1.78 16.97 -8.64
N PHE A 169 1.62 17.67 -7.53
CA PHE A 169 2.56 17.72 -6.43
C PHE A 169 1.92 17.15 -5.17
N GLU A 170 2.64 16.33 -4.42
CA GLU A 170 2.14 15.77 -3.17
C GLU A 170 3.23 15.76 -2.10
N GLU A 171 2.95 16.38 -0.95
CA GLU A 171 3.82 16.28 0.22
C GLU A 171 3.38 15.08 1.06
N THR A 172 4.29 14.13 1.25
CA THR A 172 3.98 12.81 1.80
C THR A 172 4.84 12.50 3.02
N CYS A 173 4.19 12.12 4.12
CA CYS A 173 4.83 11.45 5.24
C CYS A 173 4.78 9.95 4.99
N LEU A 174 5.93 9.32 4.72
CA LEU A 174 6.03 7.91 4.30
C LEU A 174 5.33 6.96 5.27
N ALA A 175 5.59 7.13 6.56
CA ALA A 175 4.97 6.41 7.63
C ALA A 175 5.14 7.15 8.96
N SER A 176 4.10 7.16 9.78
CA SER A 176 4.14 7.68 11.15
C SER A 176 3.23 6.87 12.08
N LYS A 177 3.51 6.91 13.38
CA LYS A 177 2.66 6.27 14.40
C LYS A 177 1.31 6.98 14.53
N ASN A 178 1.31 8.29 14.37
CA ASN A 178 0.12 9.14 14.37
C ASN A 178 0.06 9.90 13.05
N ALA A 179 -1.14 10.03 12.48
CA ALA A 179 -1.37 10.77 11.25
C ALA A 179 -0.82 12.19 11.35
N MET A 180 -0.01 12.60 10.37
CA MET A 180 0.36 14.00 10.28
C MET A 180 -0.91 14.80 9.93
N PRO A 181 -1.20 15.92 10.64
CA PRO A 181 -2.34 16.75 10.31
C PRO A 181 -2.27 17.22 8.86
N PHE A 182 -3.36 17.08 8.13
CA PHE A 182 -3.41 17.45 6.72
C PHE A 182 -3.08 18.93 6.46
N ASP A 183 -3.52 19.83 7.34
CA ASP A 183 -3.17 21.26 7.24
C ASP A 183 -1.67 21.51 7.35
N LEU A 184 -0.94 20.65 8.08
CA LEU A 184 0.51 20.73 8.19
C LEU A 184 1.17 20.32 6.87
N LEU A 185 0.74 19.20 6.27
CA LEU A 185 1.21 18.76 4.95
C LEU A 185 0.92 19.80 3.87
N LYS A 186 -0.28 20.38 3.87
CA LYS A 186 -0.66 21.47 2.96
C LYS A 186 0.26 22.69 3.08
N ARG A 187 0.53 23.16 4.31
CA ARG A 187 1.46 24.27 4.52
C ARG A 187 2.87 23.93 4.07
N LYS A 188 3.38 22.73 4.39
CA LYS A 188 4.71 22.29 3.95
C LYS A 188 4.81 22.25 2.42
N LEU A 189 3.81 21.70 1.75
CA LEU A 189 3.77 21.66 0.29
C LEU A 189 3.84 23.07 -0.31
N LEU A 190 2.96 23.97 0.12
CA LEU A 190 2.92 25.34 -0.41
C LEU A 190 4.21 26.12 -0.14
N SER A 191 4.77 26.00 1.06
CA SER A 191 6.06 26.62 1.39
C SER A 191 7.21 26.05 0.55
N ARG A 192 7.21 24.74 0.28
CA ARG A 192 8.21 24.10 -0.60
C ARG A 192 8.10 24.62 -2.03
N LEU A 193 6.89 24.66 -2.59
CA LEU A 193 6.67 25.18 -3.94
C LEU A 193 7.08 26.65 -4.05
N GLU A 194 6.78 27.48 -3.06
CA GLU A 194 7.21 28.88 -2.99
C GLU A 194 8.73 29.01 -2.96
N ALA A 195 9.42 28.25 -2.12
CA ALA A 195 10.88 28.29 -2.02
C ALA A 195 11.57 27.79 -3.29
N MET A 196 10.96 26.88 -4.03
CA MET A 196 11.40 26.46 -5.36
C MET A 196 11.07 27.48 -6.47
N GLY A 197 10.39 28.58 -6.13
CA GLY A 197 9.95 29.60 -7.06
C GLY A 197 8.83 29.14 -8.00
N ILE A 198 8.11 28.06 -7.68
CA ILE A 198 7.02 27.51 -8.50
C ILE A 198 5.75 28.34 -8.26
N ARG A 199 5.28 29.03 -9.29
CA ARG A 199 4.04 29.83 -9.21
C ARG A 199 2.84 29.09 -9.78
N ILE A 200 1.87 28.81 -8.93
CA ILE A 200 0.59 28.17 -9.31
C ILE A 200 -0.32 29.22 -9.97
N VAL A 201 -0.76 28.92 -11.19
CA VAL A 201 -1.72 29.72 -11.96
C VAL A 201 -3.15 29.24 -11.72
N LYS A 202 -3.34 27.92 -11.60
CA LYS A 202 -4.65 27.30 -11.47
C LYS A 202 -4.57 25.99 -10.69
N VAL A 203 -5.58 25.71 -9.87
CA VAL A 203 -5.76 24.42 -9.20
C VAL A 203 -6.85 23.62 -9.91
N TYR A 204 -6.58 22.36 -10.25
CA TYR A 204 -7.52 21.43 -10.86
C TYR A 204 -8.15 20.51 -9.81
N GLU A 205 -7.34 19.98 -8.89
CA GLU A 205 -7.76 19.01 -7.88
C GLU A 205 -6.93 19.17 -6.60
N GLU A 206 -7.54 18.85 -5.45
CA GLU A 206 -6.86 18.64 -4.17
C GLU A 206 -7.09 17.18 -3.72
N GLU A 207 -6.04 16.52 -3.25
CA GLU A 207 -6.08 15.14 -2.75
C GLU A 207 -5.66 15.08 -1.27
N TRP A 208 -6.43 14.35 -0.47
CA TRP A 208 -6.19 14.15 0.96
C TRP A 208 -6.07 12.66 1.22
N SER A 209 -4.84 12.17 1.34
CA SER A 209 -4.57 10.73 1.37
C SER A 209 -4.30 10.22 2.78
N TYR A 210 -5.05 9.20 3.20
CA TYR A 210 -4.86 8.49 4.46
C TYR A 210 -4.79 6.98 4.18
N ILE A 211 -3.60 6.41 4.34
CA ILE A 211 -3.35 5.00 4.04
C ILE A 211 -2.88 4.30 5.32
N PRO A 212 -3.73 3.46 5.93
CA PRO A 212 -3.32 2.58 7.01
C PRO A 212 -2.27 1.58 6.50
N VAL A 213 -1.13 1.54 7.17
CA VAL A 213 -0.04 0.60 6.89
C VAL A 213 0.30 -0.23 8.11
N GLY A 214 0.72 -1.48 7.88
CA GLY A 214 0.93 -2.43 8.96
C GLY A 214 -0.39 -2.95 9.55
N GLY A 215 -0.51 -2.98 10.87
CA GLY A 215 -1.70 -3.52 11.55
C GLY A 215 -1.78 -5.05 11.58
N PRO A 216 -2.78 -5.61 12.30
CA PRO A 216 -3.00 -7.05 12.40
C PRO A 216 -3.50 -7.67 11.09
N LEU A 217 -3.32 -8.98 10.96
CA LEU A 217 -4.00 -9.77 9.94
C LEU A 217 -5.45 -10.03 10.36
N PRO A 218 -6.37 -10.24 9.38
CA PRO A 218 -7.67 -10.83 9.69
C PRO A 218 -7.49 -12.20 10.34
N ASN A 219 -8.33 -12.55 11.30
CA ASN A 219 -8.37 -13.90 11.86
C ASN A 219 -8.70 -14.90 10.75
N THR A 220 -7.74 -15.73 10.35
CA THR A 220 -7.90 -16.65 9.21
C THR A 220 -8.81 -17.84 9.48
N GLU A 221 -9.29 -18.00 10.72
CA GLU A 221 -10.26 -19.03 11.12
C GLU A 221 -11.71 -18.53 11.14
N GLN A 222 -11.94 -17.23 10.91
CA GLN A 222 -13.28 -16.66 10.86
C GLN A 222 -14.03 -17.09 9.58
N LYS A 223 -15.38 -17.09 9.59
CA LYS A 223 -16.18 -17.47 8.41
C LYS A 223 -16.30 -16.35 7.38
N ASN A 224 -16.36 -15.10 7.83
CA ASN A 224 -16.42 -13.95 6.93
C ASN A 224 -15.08 -13.80 6.20
N LEU A 225 -15.11 -13.66 4.89
CA LEU A 225 -13.92 -13.41 4.09
C LEU A 225 -13.69 -11.91 3.94
N ALA A 226 -12.49 -11.54 3.49
CA ALA A 226 -12.19 -10.18 3.08
C ALA A 226 -11.27 -10.16 1.87
N PHE A 227 -11.20 -9.01 1.21
CA PHE A 227 -10.28 -8.78 0.10
C PHE A 227 -9.75 -7.34 0.09
N GLY A 228 -8.59 -7.12 -0.55
CA GLY A 228 -7.94 -5.82 -0.63
C GLY A 228 -7.51 -5.29 0.74
N ALA A 229 -7.68 -3.98 0.97
CA ALA A 229 -7.27 -3.36 2.23
C ALA A 229 -8.01 -3.92 3.47
N ALA A 230 -9.25 -4.38 3.31
CA ALA A 230 -9.99 -5.05 4.39
C ALA A 230 -9.31 -6.35 4.84
N ALA A 231 -8.61 -7.02 3.92
CA ALA A 231 -7.84 -8.23 4.19
C ALA A 231 -6.38 -7.95 4.58
N SER A 232 -5.99 -6.71 4.88
CA SER A 232 -4.62 -6.30 5.20
C SER A 232 -3.62 -6.52 4.04
N MET A 233 -4.08 -6.42 2.79
CA MET A 233 -3.23 -6.59 1.59
C MET A 233 -2.38 -5.35 1.22
N VAL A 234 -2.57 -4.23 1.92
CA VAL A 234 -1.74 -3.03 1.77
C VAL A 234 -0.30 -3.35 2.18
N HIS A 235 0.66 -2.98 1.33
CA HIS A 235 2.08 -3.17 1.60
C HIS A 235 2.51 -2.37 2.84
N PRO A 236 2.99 -3.00 3.92
CA PRO A 236 3.28 -2.29 5.17
C PRO A 236 4.30 -1.17 5.05
N ALA A 237 5.32 -1.30 4.19
CA ALA A 237 6.36 -0.28 4.07
C ALA A 237 6.08 0.83 3.04
N THR A 238 5.13 0.65 2.12
CA THR A 238 4.97 1.56 0.95
C THR A 238 3.56 2.09 0.77
N GLY A 239 2.54 1.42 1.32
CA GLY A 239 1.12 1.75 1.06
C GLY A 239 0.56 1.16 -0.23
N PHE A 240 1.37 0.51 -1.07
CA PHE A 240 0.91 -0.05 -2.35
C PHE A 240 -0.06 -1.22 -2.15
N SER A 241 -1.12 -1.26 -2.97
CA SER A 241 -2.14 -2.32 -2.86
C SER A 241 -2.82 -2.68 -4.17
N ILE A 242 -2.96 -1.76 -5.14
CA ILE A 242 -3.76 -1.97 -6.34
C ILE A 242 -3.18 -3.08 -7.23
N GLY A 243 -1.91 -2.99 -7.63
CA GLY A 243 -1.28 -4.00 -8.50
C GLY A 243 -1.37 -5.41 -7.91
N ARG A 244 -1.06 -5.55 -6.62
CA ARG A 244 -1.22 -6.82 -5.88
C ARG A 244 -2.67 -7.29 -5.82
N SER A 245 -3.60 -6.41 -5.49
CA SER A 245 -5.01 -6.78 -5.33
C SER A 245 -5.60 -7.25 -6.66
N LEU A 246 -5.30 -6.56 -7.75
CA LEU A 246 -5.82 -6.93 -9.07
C LEU A 246 -5.20 -8.23 -9.60
N SER A 247 -3.91 -8.47 -9.35
CA SER A 247 -3.23 -9.71 -9.75
C SER A 247 -3.65 -10.94 -8.92
N GLU A 248 -3.94 -10.77 -7.62
CA GLU A 248 -4.36 -11.89 -6.75
C GLU A 248 -5.87 -12.20 -6.83
N ALA A 249 -6.69 -11.24 -7.29
CA ALA A 249 -8.15 -11.40 -7.34
C ALA A 249 -8.64 -12.64 -8.12
N PRO A 250 -8.12 -12.96 -9.33
CA PRO A 250 -8.58 -14.13 -10.09
C PRO A 250 -8.36 -15.45 -9.34
N THR A 251 -7.19 -15.63 -8.73
CA THR A 251 -6.85 -16.83 -7.95
C THR A 251 -7.77 -16.95 -6.74
N TYR A 252 -7.97 -15.87 -6.00
CA TYR A 252 -8.84 -15.85 -4.82
C TYR A 252 -10.31 -16.17 -5.18
N ALA A 253 -10.82 -15.54 -6.24
CA ALA A 253 -12.18 -15.80 -6.75
C ALA A 253 -12.36 -17.25 -7.22
N SER A 254 -11.35 -17.85 -7.86
CA SER A 254 -11.37 -19.26 -8.28
C SER A 254 -11.46 -20.22 -7.08
N VAL A 255 -10.70 -19.95 -6.01
CA VAL A 255 -10.78 -20.73 -4.76
C VAL A 255 -12.18 -20.64 -4.15
N ILE A 256 -12.75 -19.43 -4.07
CA ILE A 256 -14.13 -19.21 -3.59
C ILE A 256 -15.15 -19.97 -4.45
N ALA A 257 -15.04 -19.90 -5.77
CA ALA A 257 -15.94 -20.61 -6.67
C ALA A 257 -15.88 -22.13 -6.46
N ASN A 258 -14.69 -22.69 -6.27
CA ASN A 258 -14.50 -24.12 -5.99
C ASN A 258 -15.10 -24.54 -4.63
N ILE A 259 -14.97 -23.71 -3.60
CA ILE A 259 -15.63 -23.91 -2.31
C ILE A 259 -17.16 -23.96 -2.49
N LEU A 260 -17.73 -23.00 -3.22
CA LEU A 260 -19.17 -22.92 -3.48
C LEU A 260 -19.71 -24.07 -4.34
N LYS A 261 -18.89 -24.66 -5.22
CA LYS A 261 -19.24 -25.88 -5.96
C LYS A 261 -19.25 -27.12 -5.05
N LYS A 262 -18.21 -27.33 -4.24
CA LYS A 262 -18.10 -28.51 -3.36
C LYS A 262 -19.14 -28.58 -2.25
N LYS A 263 -19.57 -27.43 -1.70
CA LYS A 263 -20.63 -27.40 -0.67
C LYS A 263 -22.00 -27.90 -1.19
N GLN A 264 -22.16 -28.07 -2.51
CA GLN A 264 -23.39 -28.64 -3.11
C GLN A 264 -23.41 -30.17 -3.07
N SER A 265 -22.28 -30.83 -2.79
CA SER A 265 -22.12 -32.28 -2.96
C SER A 265 -21.76 -33.08 -1.70
N VAL A 266 -21.70 -32.46 -0.51
CA VAL A 266 -21.30 -33.14 0.75
C VAL A 266 -22.41 -33.07 1.81
N PRO A 267 -22.81 -34.20 2.44
CA PRO A 267 -23.77 -34.22 3.55
C PRO A 267 -23.22 -33.52 4.81
N VAL A 268 -24.11 -32.88 5.57
CA VAL A 268 -23.85 -32.23 6.85
C VAL A 268 -23.29 -33.25 7.85
N GLY A 269 -22.02 -33.14 8.24
CA GLY A 269 -21.44 -34.08 9.23
C GLY A 269 -19.94 -33.98 9.54
N ARG A 270 -19.13 -33.32 8.71
CA ARG A 270 -17.73 -32.97 9.04
C ARG A 270 -17.41 -31.56 8.56
N VAL A 271 -17.75 -30.56 9.37
CA VAL A 271 -17.67 -29.14 8.96
C VAL A 271 -16.29 -28.59 9.31
N ASN A 272 -15.32 -28.78 8.41
CA ASN A 272 -14.21 -27.82 8.33
C ASN A 272 -14.79 -26.48 7.85
N ASN A 273 -14.42 -25.36 8.49
CA ASN A 273 -14.81 -24.03 8.03
C ASN A 273 -14.31 -23.85 6.57
N PRO A 274 -15.20 -23.79 5.56
CA PRO A 274 -14.78 -23.69 4.17
C PRO A 274 -14.04 -22.38 3.89
N SER A 275 -14.30 -21.33 4.68
CA SER A 275 -13.61 -20.04 4.60
C SER A 275 -12.13 -20.15 4.95
N THR A 276 -11.72 -21.10 5.78
CA THR A 276 -10.30 -21.35 6.09
C THR A 276 -9.50 -21.70 4.84
N ILE A 277 -10.11 -22.36 3.83
CA ILE A 277 -9.43 -22.66 2.55
C ILE A 277 -9.19 -21.36 1.77
N ALA A 278 -10.18 -20.48 1.69
CA ALA A 278 -10.04 -19.18 1.04
C ALA A 278 -9.00 -18.33 1.78
N TRP A 279 -9.08 -18.22 3.11
CA TRP A 279 -8.10 -17.49 3.90
C TRP A 279 -6.67 -18.01 3.73
N ARG A 280 -6.46 -19.33 3.69
CA ARG A 280 -5.14 -19.92 3.43
C ARG A 280 -4.61 -19.65 2.03
N SER A 281 -5.49 -19.44 1.04
CA SER A 281 -5.06 -19.04 -0.30
C SER A 281 -4.59 -17.58 -0.35
N LEU A 282 -5.18 -16.69 0.47
CA LEU A 282 -4.82 -15.27 0.53
C LEU A 282 -3.63 -14.98 1.47
N TRP A 283 -3.61 -15.67 2.62
CA TRP A 283 -2.57 -15.58 3.65
C TRP A 283 -1.94 -16.94 3.92
N PRO A 284 -1.29 -17.58 2.93
CA PRO A 284 -0.45 -18.75 3.18
C PRO A 284 0.75 -18.36 4.05
N GLN A 285 1.44 -19.35 4.62
CA GLN A 285 2.59 -19.10 5.50
C GLN A 285 3.68 -18.25 4.84
N GLU A 286 3.91 -18.44 3.55
CA GLU A 286 4.86 -17.63 2.80
C GLU A 286 4.50 -16.13 2.81
N ARG A 287 3.22 -15.79 2.58
CA ARG A 287 2.75 -14.40 2.66
C ARG A 287 2.84 -13.85 4.09
N LYS A 288 2.61 -14.69 5.10
CA LYS A 288 2.76 -14.30 6.51
C LYS A 288 4.22 -13.98 6.85
N ARG A 289 5.19 -14.75 6.34
CA ARG A 289 6.64 -14.48 6.48
C ARG A 289 7.04 -13.16 5.81
N GLN A 290 6.71 -13.00 4.54
CA GLN A 290 6.95 -11.76 3.79
C GLN A 290 6.38 -10.54 4.52
N ARG A 291 5.12 -10.63 4.96
CA ARG A 291 4.48 -9.55 5.70
C ARG A 291 5.19 -9.24 7.02
N SER A 292 5.64 -10.25 7.75
CA SER A 292 6.42 -10.08 8.99
C SER A 292 7.72 -9.31 8.74
N PHE A 293 8.39 -9.60 7.62
CA PHE A 293 9.56 -8.84 7.18
C PHE A 293 9.21 -7.39 6.83
N PHE A 294 8.12 -7.14 6.11
CA PHE A 294 7.69 -5.78 5.78
C PHE A 294 7.27 -4.98 7.01
N LEU A 295 6.71 -5.61 8.04
CA LEU A 295 6.41 -4.97 9.31
C LEU A 295 7.69 -4.58 10.06
N PHE A 296 8.72 -5.44 10.04
CA PHE A 296 10.03 -5.12 10.59
C PHE A 296 10.66 -3.91 9.88
N GLY A 297 10.58 -3.88 8.55
CA GLY A 297 11.03 -2.73 7.76
C GLY A 297 10.23 -1.45 8.02
N LEU A 298 8.91 -1.55 8.16
CA LEU A 298 8.06 -0.42 8.57
C LEU A 298 8.47 0.11 9.95
N ALA A 299 8.71 -0.77 10.92
CA ALA A 299 9.14 -0.38 12.26
C ALA A 299 10.48 0.38 12.22
N LEU A 300 11.42 -0.03 11.37
CA LEU A 300 12.68 0.68 11.15
C LEU A 300 12.42 2.08 10.59
N LEU A 301 11.61 2.20 9.53
CA LEU A 301 11.30 3.48 8.88
C LEU A 301 10.66 4.49 9.84
N LEU A 302 9.90 4.01 10.84
CA LEU A 302 9.28 4.87 11.87
C LEU A 302 10.29 5.45 12.87
N GLU A 303 11.51 4.92 12.94
CA GLU A 303 12.57 5.39 13.83
C GLU A 303 13.59 6.29 13.14
N LEU A 304 13.62 6.31 11.80
CA LEU A 304 14.58 7.10 11.04
C LEU A 304 14.15 8.57 10.98
N ASP A 305 15.12 9.45 11.20
CA ASP A 305 15.01 10.87 10.84
C ASP A 305 15.25 11.07 9.33
N ILE A 306 15.34 12.32 8.89
CA ILE A 306 15.54 12.65 7.47
C ILE A 306 16.89 12.14 6.95
N GLU A 307 17.97 12.25 7.71
CA GLU A 307 19.31 11.79 7.30
C GLU A 307 19.38 10.26 7.23
N GLY A 308 18.81 9.58 8.22
CA GLY A 308 18.66 8.13 8.25
C GLY A 308 17.81 7.64 7.08
N THR A 309 16.70 8.32 6.78
CA THR A 309 15.81 8.00 5.66
C THR A 309 16.52 8.16 4.31
N ARG A 310 17.23 9.27 4.09
CA ARG A 310 18.05 9.50 2.90
C ARG A 310 19.10 8.41 2.73
N THR A 311 19.84 8.10 3.80
CA THR A 311 20.85 7.04 3.82
C THR A 311 20.25 5.66 3.51
N PHE A 312 19.07 5.36 4.06
CA PHE A 312 18.35 4.13 3.82
C PHE A 312 17.98 3.99 2.34
N PHE A 313 17.34 5.00 1.75
CA PHE A 313 16.93 4.95 0.34
C PHE A 313 18.12 4.97 -0.62
N GLN A 314 19.20 5.68 -0.28
CA GLN A 314 20.44 5.62 -1.06
C GLN A 314 21.01 4.20 -1.10
N THR A 315 20.96 3.49 0.04
CA THR A 315 21.38 2.09 0.14
C THR A 315 20.41 1.18 -0.63
N PHE A 316 19.11 1.39 -0.46
CA PHE A 316 18.03 0.60 -1.06
C PHE A 316 18.09 0.60 -2.59
N PHE A 317 18.22 1.77 -3.21
CA PHE A 317 18.27 1.88 -4.68
C PHE A 317 19.61 1.47 -5.29
N ARG A 318 20.67 1.27 -4.48
CA ARG A 318 21.94 0.68 -4.92
C ARG A 318 21.90 -0.85 -5.00
N LEU A 319 20.85 -1.49 -4.47
CA LEU A 319 20.66 -2.93 -4.65
C LEU A 319 20.47 -3.30 -6.13
N PRO A 320 20.75 -4.56 -6.52
CA PRO A 320 20.34 -5.08 -7.81
C PRO A 320 18.88 -4.80 -8.10
N SER A 321 18.57 -4.38 -9.33
CA SER A 321 17.25 -3.83 -9.67
C SER A 321 16.08 -4.78 -9.40
N TRP A 322 16.28 -6.08 -9.61
CA TRP A 322 15.28 -7.10 -9.32
C TRP A 322 14.91 -7.18 -7.83
N MET A 323 15.84 -6.87 -6.91
CA MET A 323 15.60 -6.93 -5.47
C MET A 323 14.68 -5.81 -5.02
N TRP A 324 15.04 -4.55 -5.29
CA TRP A 324 14.22 -3.43 -4.85
C TRP A 324 12.88 -3.38 -5.61
N ARG A 325 12.84 -3.74 -6.90
CA ARG A 325 11.57 -3.88 -7.66
C ARG A 325 10.67 -4.92 -7.03
N GLY A 326 11.24 -6.09 -6.71
CA GLY A 326 10.47 -7.17 -6.11
C GLY A 326 10.00 -6.84 -4.70
N PHE A 327 10.78 -6.06 -3.94
CA PHE A 327 10.38 -5.56 -2.63
C PHE A 327 9.13 -4.67 -2.77
N LEU A 328 9.20 -3.62 -3.61
CA LEU A 328 8.09 -2.70 -3.83
C LEU A 328 6.83 -3.41 -4.40
N GLY A 329 7.02 -4.41 -5.26
CA GLY A 329 5.95 -5.19 -5.88
C GLY A 329 5.45 -6.38 -5.05
N SER A 330 6.00 -6.65 -3.86
CA SER A 330 5.70 -7.87 -3.07
C SER A 330 5.87 -9.20 -3.83
N THR A 331 6.85 -9.26 -4.74
CA THR A 331 7.14 -10.46 -5.54
C THR A 331 8.33 -11.28 -5.03
N LEU A 332 9.18 -10.70 -4.16
CA LEU A 332 10.27 -11.44 -3.50
C LEU A 332 9.73 -12.52 -2.57
N SER A 333 10.29 -13.73 -2.63
CA SER A 333 10.04 -14.75 -1.61
C SER A 333 10.61 -14.35 -0.26
N SER A 334 10.18 -15.03 0.80
CA SER A 334 10.71 -14.88 2.15
C SER A 334 12.23 -15.13 2.20
N VAL A 335 12.73 -16.06 1.39
CA VAL A 335 14.17 -16.34 1.23
C VAL A 335 14.88 -15.19 0.51
N ASP A 336 14.29 -14.66 -0.56
CA ASP A 336 14.83 -13.48 -1.24
C ASP A 336 14.87 -12.27 -0.32
N LEU A 337 13.92 -12.12 0.61
CA LEU A 337 13.91 -11.07 1.61
C LEU A 337 15.04 -11.22 2.65
N ILE A 338 15.44 -12.45 3.00
CA ILE A 338 16.65 -12.68 3.82
C ILE A 338 17.88 -12.20 3.07
N TRP A 339 18.01 -12.57 1.79
CA TRP A 339 19.11 -12.09 0.95
C TRP A 339 19.07 -10.58 0.79
N PHE A 340 17.91 -9.99 0.55
CA PHE A 340 17.70 -8.56 0.51
C PHE A 340 18.25 -7.88 1.77
N ALA A 341 17.91 -8.39 2.97
CA ALA A 341 18.43 -7.86 4.23
C ALA A 341 19.95 -7.97 4.33
N PHE A 342 20.52 -9.12 3.92
CA PHE A 342 21.96 -9.34 3.91
C PHE A 342 22.68 -8.36 2.98
N TYR A 343 22.20 -8.18 1.75
CA TYR A 343 22.78 -7.25 0.79
C TYR A 343 22.64 -5.80 1.27
N MET A 344 21.48 -5.41 1.80
CA MET A 344 21.29 -4.10 2.44
C MET A 344 22.34 -3.86 3.50
N PHE A 345 22.53 -4.81 4.42
CA PHE A 345 23.55 -4.72 5.47
C PHE A 345 24.97 -4.65 4.91
N ALA A 346 25.28 -5.45 3.89
CA ALA A 346 26.61 -5.52 3.30
C ALA A 346 27.03 -4.21 2.63
N ILE A 347 26.12 -3.50 1.96
CA ILE A 347 26.44 -2.26 1.24
C ILE A 347 26.15 -0.97 2.02
N ALA A 348 25.38 -1.06 3.11
CA ALA A 348 25.05 0.06 3.98
C ALA A 348 26.30 0.70 4.64
N PRO A 349 26.31 2.01 4.91
CA PRO A 349 27.35 2.61 5.75
C PRO A 349 27.27 2.10 7.20
N ASN A 350 28.36 2.25 7.96
CA ASN A 350 28.45 1.72 9.34
C ASN A 350 27.37 2.28 10.28
N SER A 351 26.97 3.55 10.12
CA SER A 351 25.86 4.15 10.87
C SER A 351 24.55 3.36 10.66
N MET A 352 24.22 3.07 9.41
CA MET A 352 23.03 2.31 9.04
C MET A 352 23.14 0.83 9.47
N ARG A 353 24.32 0.20 9.37
CA ARG A 353 24.54 -1.15 9.91
C ARG A 353 24.26 -1.24 11.41
N MET A 354 24.77 -0.28 12.17
CA MET A 354 24.52 -0.21 13.61
C MET A 354 23.04 0.01 13.93
N CYS A 355 22.35 0.84 13.16
CA CYS A 355 20.90 1.04 13.25
C CYS A 355 20.15 -0.28 13.00
N LEU A 356 20.46 -0.99 11.91
CA LEU A 356 19.84 -2.28 11.57
C LEU A 356 20.03 -3.35 12.65
N VAL A 357 21.26 -3.46 13.21
CA VAL A 357 21.56 -4.41 14.29
C VAL A 357 20.82 -4.05 15.57
N ARG A 358 20.81 -2.75 15.93
CA ARG A 358 20.07 -2.29 17.10
C ARG A 358 18.58 -2.62 16.94
N HIS A 359 17.99 -2.25 15.81
CA HIS A 359 16.58 -2.49 15.50
C HIS A 359 16.21 -3.98 15.58
N LEU A 360 17.03 -4.86 14.99
CA LEU A 360 16.82 -6.32 15.06
C LEU A 360 16.81 -6.86 16.49
N LEU A 361 17.62 -6.29 17.39
CA LEU A 361 17.77 -6.76 18.77
C LEU A 361 16.80 -6.11 19.76
N SER A 362 16.44 -4.84 19.55
CA SER A 362 15.66 -4.06 20.51
C SER A 362 14.17 -3.95 20.18
N ASP A 363 13.79 -3.94 18.89
CA ASP A 363 12.39 -3.79 18.51
C ASP A 363 11.65 -5.15 18.54
N PRO A 364 10.44 -5.24 19.13
CA PRO A 364 9.67 -6.48 19.19
C PRO A 364 9.36 -7.12 17.82
N THR A 365 9.34 -6.32 16.75
CA THR A 365 9.14 -6.83 15.38
C THR A 365 10.31 -7.71 14.92
N GLY A 366 11.54 -7.50 15.42
CA GLY A 366 12.69 -8.35 15.13
C GLY A 366 12.47 -9.79 15.63
N ALA A 367 12.11 -9.94 16.90
CA ALA A 367 11.80 -11.25 17.49
C ALA A 367 10.58 -11.91 16.81
N THR A 368 9.56 -11.11 16.48
CA THR A 368 8.35 -11.58 15.78
C THR A 368 8.68 -12.09 14.38
N MET A 369 9.51 -11.36 13.62
CA MET A 369 9.97 -11.75 12.30
C MET A 369 10.74 -13.08 12.37
N VAL A 370 11.74 -13.19 13.25
CA VAL A 370 12.53 -14.43 13.42
C VAL A 370 11.62 -15.60 13.77
N LYS A 371 10.69 -15.45 14.72
CA LYS A 371 9.74 -16.51 15.09
C LYS A 371 8.86 -16.96 13.90
N THR A 372 8.38 -16.00 13.10
CA THR A 372 7.53 -16.28 11.93
C THR A 372 8.29 -17.04 10.84
N TYR A 373 9.57 -16.72 10.67
CA TYR A 373 10.44 -17.40 9.72
C TYR A 373 10.82 -18.82 10.18
N LEU A 374 10.97 -19.04 11.50
CA LEU A 374 11.31 -20.34 12.08
C LEU A 374 10.10 -21.28 12.25
N SER A 375 8.86 -20.77 12.26
CA SER A 375 7.68 -21.63 12.27
C SER A 375 7.56 -22.37 10.93
N LEU A 376 7.78 -23.70 10.98
CA LEU A 376 7.56 -24.66 9.89
C LEU A 376 6.07 -24.92 9.66
#